data_AF-A0A2X3C4B1-F1
#
_entry.id   AF-A0A2X3C4B1-F1
#
_cell.length_a   1.000
_cell.length_b   1.000
_cell.length_c   1.000
_cell.angle_alpha   90.00
_cell.angle_beta   90.00
_cell.angle_gamma   90.00
#
_symmetry.space_group_name_H-M   'P 1'
#
loop_
_entity.id
_entity.type
_entity.pdbx_description
1 polymer ?
#
loop_
_entity_poly.entity_id
_entity_poly.type
_entity_poly.pdbx_seq_one_letter_code
_entity_poly.pdbx_strand_id
1 'polypeptide(L)'
;MAGRIWTEEDINYLREKWGLVSVDVIAKKLNRTVISVRKKASYLKLGKWIDNIQYIKFRELIMALGYSESGYCYLKKKFKLLNFPMISKKVSKMKIEVVDIEEFWKWAEKNKSELNFANFNEGVLGKEPNWVKEKRKSDQINPAKVNVKKRWTKEEDNLLIAKVKSNTYTYKMISEDLFRTESAIKRRLMDLNVPYRPIPEGWKPWSEEEENKAIMLREKGYDCFAIGRILGRTQMSVDDKLRSYF
;
A
#
# COMPACT_ATOMS: atom_id res chain seq x y z
N MET A 1 18.57 -29.18 -42.55
CA MET A 1 19.06 -29.79 -41.30
C MET A 1 17.88 -29.97 -40.35
N ALA A 2 17.55 -31.21 -39.98
CA ALA A 2 16.51 -31.47 -38.99
C ALA A 2 16.95 -30.91 -37.63
N GLY A 3 16.11 -30.06 -37.02
CA GLY A 3 16.41 -29.50 -35.71
C GLY A 3 16.41 -30.58 -34.62
N ARG A 4 17.35 -30.49 -33.68
CA ARG A 4 17.43 -31.38 -32.50
C ARG A 4 16.06 -31.46 -31.81
N ILE A 5 15.53 -32.68 -31.63
CA ILE A 5 14.21 -32.95 -31.01
C ILE A 5 14.25 -32.53 -29.54
N TRP A 6 13.14 -31.99 -29.02
CA TRP A 6 12.99 -31.65 -27.59
C TRP A 6 12.68 -32.92 -26.79
N THR A 7 13.54 -33.28 -25.84
CA THR A 7 13.28 -34.39 -24.91
C THR A 7 12.31 -33.96 -23.81
N GLU A 8 11.71 -34.93 -23.10
CA GLU A 8 10.88 -34.62 -21.92
C GLU A 8 11.69 -33.93 -20.82
N GLU A 9 12.95 -34.29 -20.64
CA GLU A 9 13.85 -33.64 -19.68
C GLU A 9 14.09 -32.18 -20.05
N ASP A 10 14.33 -31.88 -21.35
CA ASP A 10 14.47 -30.51 -21.85
C ASP A 10 13.20 -29.70 -21.56
N ILE A 11 12.02 -30.30 -21.74
CA ILE A 11 10.71 -29.66 -21.53
C ILE A 11 10.46 -29.43 -20.04
N ASN A 12 10.75 -30.41 -19.18
CA ASN A 12 10.58 -30.30 -17.74
C ASN A 12 11.53 -29.27 -17.15
N TYR A 13 12.81 -29.30 -17.55
CA TYR A 13 13.78 -28.28 -17.16
C TYR A 13 13.34 -26.90 -17.64
N LEU A 14 12.88 -26.77 -18.89
CA LEU A 14 12.36 -25.51 -19.40
C LEU A 14 11.18 -25.01 -18.57
N ARG A 15 10.18 -25.85 -18.26
CA ARG A 15 9.02 -25.48 -17.43
C ARG A 15 9.43 -25.03 -16.03
N GLU A 16 10.28 -25.81 -15.37
CA GLU A 16 10.73 -25.53 -14.01
C GLU A 16 11.55 -24.24 -13.94
N LYS A 17 12.41 -24.00 -14.95
CA LYS A 17 13.37 -22.90 -14.93
C LYS A 17 12.91 -21.65 -15.69
N TRP A 18 11.81 -21.70 -16.44
CA TRP A 18 11.26 -20.54 -17.17
C TRP A 18 10.88 -19.42 -16.19
N GLY A 19 11.47 -18.24 -16.38
CA GLY A 19 11.27 -17.09 -15.49
C GLY A 19 12.10 -17.09 -14.20
N LEU A 20 12.68 -18.23 -13.78
CA LEU A 20 13.62 -18.29 -12.65
C LEU A 20 15.03 -17.88 -13.07
N VAL A 21 15.51 -18.42 -14.20
CA VAL A 21 16.85 -18.15 -14.75
C VAL A 21 16.76 -17.50 -16.13
N SER A 22 17.78 -16.73 -16.50
CA SER A 22 17.82 -16.04 -17.79
C SER A 22 17.71 -17.02 -18.96
N VAL A 23 17.03 -16.61 -20.04
CA VAL A 23 16.88 -17.43 -21.25
C VAL A 23 18.24 -17.82 -21.82
N ASP A 24 19.26 -16.96 -21.66
CA ASP A 24 20.65 -17.24 -22.06
C ASP A 24 21.27 -18.40 -21.28
N VAL A 25 21.02 -18.48 -19.96
CA VAL A 25 21.49 -19.59 -19.12
C VAL A 25 20.76 -20.89 -19.48
N ILE A 26 19.43 -20.83 -19.69
CA ILE A 26 18.64 -21.99 -20.14
C ILE A 26 19.15 -22.48 -21.50
N ALA A 27 19.39 -21.56 -22.44
CA ALA A 27 19.91 -21.86 -23.78
C ALA A 27 21.28 -22.55 -23.70
N LYS A 28 22.19 -22.05 -22.85
CA LYS A 28 23.49 -22.70 -22.58
C LYS A 28 23.32 -24.09 -21.98
N LYS A 29 22.47 -24.25 -20.97
CA LYS A 29 22.26 -25.55 -20.29
C LYS A 29 21.64 -26.61 -21.20
N LEU A 30 20.67 -26.21 -22.03
CA LEU A 30 20.02 -27.10 -22.99
C LEU A 30 20.84 -27.28 -24.29
N ASN A 31 21.95 -26.55 -24.42
CA ASN A 31 22.77 -26.47 -25.63
C ASN A 31 21.92 -26.17 -26.89
N ARG A 32 21.13 -25.10 -26.80
CA ARG A 32 20.21 -24.61 -27.84
C ARG A 32 20.34 -23.11 -28.02
N THR A 33 19.85 -22.58 -29.14
CA THR A 33 19.78 -21.13 -29.35
C THR A 33 18.68 -20.50 -28.49
N VAL A 34 18.89 -19.26 -28.04
CA VAL A 34 17.89 -18.46 -27.31
C VAL A 34 16.56 -18.38 -28.07
N ILE A 35 16.61 -18.29 -29.41
CA ILE A 35 15.43 -18.27 -30.28
C ILE A 35 14.66 -19.59 -30.20
N SER A 36 15.35 -20.73 -30.25
CA SER A 36 14.72 -22.05 -30.13
C SER A 36 14.04 -22.22 -28.77
N VAL A 37 14.67 -21.76 -27.69
CA VAL A 37 14.11 -21.84 -26.34
C VAL A 37 12.84 -20.97 -26.23
N ARG A 38 12.88 -19.73 -26.74
CA ARG A 38 11.69 -18.84 -26.77
C ARG A 38 10.53 -19.41 -27.57
N LYS A 39 10.81 -19.96 -28.76
CA LYS A 39 9.78 -20.61 -29.60
C LYS A 39 9.13 -21.77 -28.86
N LYS A 40 9.92 -22.63 -28.21
CA LYS A 40 9.38 -23.76 -27.46
C LYS A 40 8.55 -23.31 -26.25
N ALA A 41 9.02 -22.32 -25.49
CA ALA A 41 8.27 -21.78 -24.36
C ALA A 41 6.93 -21.15 -24.80
N SER A 42 6.92 -20.47 -25.95
CA SER A 42 5.69 -19.94 -26.56
C SER A 42 4.74 -21.06 -26.99
N TYR A 43 5.26 -22.12 -27.62
CA TYR A 43 4.46 -23.30 -27.99
C TYR A 43 3.85 -23.99 -26.76
N LEU A 44 4.61 -24.06 -25.67
CA LEU A 44 4.17 -24.60 -24.37
C LEU A 44 3.27 -23.62 -23.59
N LYS A 45 2.97 -22.44 -24.13
CA LYS A 45 2.14 -21.40 -23.50
C LYS A 45 2.63 -20.99 -22.10
N LEU A 46 3.95 -20.96 -21.88
CA LEU A 46 4.56 -20.62 -20.58
C LEU A 46 4.51 -19.12 -20.22
N GLY A 47 3.71 -18.31 -20.92
CA GLY A 47 3.63 -16.86 -20.70
C GLY A 47 4.90 -16.09 -21.07
N LYS A 48 4.93 -14.78 -20.79
CA LYS A 48 6.17 -14.00 -20.97
C LYS A 48 7.16 -14.46 -19.91
N TRP A 49 8.45 -14.50 -20.25
CA TRP A 49 9.52 -14.86 -19.31
C TRP A 49 9.51 -14.02 -18.02
N ILE A 50 8.92 -12.82 -18.05
CA ILE A 50 8.81 -11.90 -16.91
C ILE A 50 7.60 -12.23 -16.01
N ASP A 51 6.63 -13.01 -16.50
CA ASP A 51 5.43 -13.40 -15.74
C ASP A 51 5.74 -14.55 -14.78
N ASN A 52 6.87 -14.46 -14.07
CA ASN A 52 7.19 -15.40 -13.00
C ASN A 52 6.30 -15.07 -11.79
N ILE A 53 5.46 -16.02 -11.37
CA ILE A 53 4.51 -15.89 -10.25
C ILE A 53 5.20 -15.38 -8.96
N GLN A 54 6.48 -15.72 -8.78
CA GLN A 54 7.25 -15.34 -7.59
C GLN A 54 7.62 -13.85 -7.54
N TYR A 55 7.84 -13.21 -8.69
CA TYR A 55 8.39 -11.86 -8.77
C TYR A 55 7.42 -10.91 -9.45
N ILE A 56 7.20 -9.76 -8.82
CA ILE A 56 6.43 -8.66 -9.39
C ILE A 56 7.34 -7.50 -9.74
N LYS A 57 7.10 -6.82 -10.88
CA LYS A 57 7.84 -5.58 -11.16
C LYS A 57 7.45 -4.53 -10.13
N PHE A 58 8.41 -3.71 -9.71
CA PHE A 58 8.13 -2.68 -8.71
C PHE A 58 6.99 -1.74 -9.13
N ARG A 59 6.93 -1.35 -10.42
CA ARG A 59 5.82 -0.54 -10.96
C ARG A 59 4.46 -1.25 -10.84
N GLU A 60 4.40 -2.54 -11.14
CA GLU A 60 3.16 -3.33 -11.05
C GLU A 60 2.71 -3.47 -9.59
N LEU A 61 3.65 -3.65 -8.65
CA LEU A 61 3.36 -3.67 -7.22
C LEU A 61 2.73 -2.34 -6.75
N ILE A 62 3.31 -1.20 -7.12
CA ILE A 62 2.80 0.12 -6.73
C ILE A 62 1.37 0.33 -7.25
N MET A 63 1.11 -0.05 -8.49
CA MET A 63 -0.23 0.05 -9.08
C MET A 63 -1.21 -0.93 -8.40
N ALA A 64 -0.77 -2.15 -8.10
CA ALA A 64 -1.58 -3.14 -7.40
C ALA A 64 -2.01 -2.65 -6.01
N LEU A 65 -1.12 -1.97 -5.28
CA LEU A 65 -1.39 -1.33 -3.99
C LEU A 65 -2.35 -0.12 -4.09
N GLY A 66 -2.78 0.28 -5.28
CA GLY A 66 -3.73 1.38 -5.50
C GLY A 66 -3.09 2.77 -5.50
N TYR A 67 -1.75 2.87 -5.58
CA TYR A 67 -1.07 4.15 -5.74
C TYR A 67 -1.07 4.61 -7.20
N SER A 68 -1.08 5.92 -7.42
CA SER A 68 -0.98 6.48 -8.76
C SER A 68 0.45 6.44 -9.30
N GLU A 69 0.59 6.28 -10.61
CA GLU A 69 1.89 6.24 -11.31
C GLU A 69 2.77 7.48 -11.06
N SER A 70 2.18 8.67 -10.92
CA SER A 70 2.91 9.89 -10.59
C SER A 70 3.63 9.83 -9.23
N GLY A 71 3.20 8.95 -8.32
CA GLY A 71 3.81 8.72 -7.01
C GLY A 71 5.00 7.76 -7.05
N TYR A 72 5.27 7.12 -8.19
CA TYR A 72 6.28 6.06 -8.32
C TYR A 72 7.67 6.50 -7.85
N CYS A 73 8.17 7.64 -8.33
CA CYS A 73 9.51 8.12 -7.99
C CYS A 73 9.66 8.44 -6.49
N TYR A 74 8.62 9.02 -5.89
CA TYR A 74 8.58 9.31 -4.46
C TYR A 74 8.58 8.02 -3.64
N LEU A 75 7.67 7.08 -3.95
CA LEU A 75 7.55 5.80 -3.27
C LEU A 75 8.83 4.97 -3.40
N LYS A 76 9.45 4.96 -4.57
CA LYS A 76 10.73 4.29 -4.80
C LYS A 76 11.82 4.82 -3.87
N LYS A 77 11.97 6.14 -3.77
CA LYS A 77 12.96 6.77 -2.87
C LYS A 77 12.65 6.45 -1.40
N LYS A 78 11.38 6.59 -1.00
CA LYS A 78 10.92 6.30 0.36
C LYS A 78 11.19 4.85 0.75
N PHE A 79 10.79 3.90 -0.10
CA PHE A 79 10.95 2.46 0.17
C PHE A 79 12.43 2.07 0.21
N LYS A 80 13.28 2.68 -0.62
CA LYS A 80 14.73 2.49 -0.54
C LYS A 80 15.30 2.90 0.82
N LEU A 81 14.84 4.01 1.39
CA LEU A 81 15.25 4.45 2.75
C LEU A 81 14.80 3.48 3.84
N LEU A 82 13.69 2.78 3.61
CA LEU A 82 13.13 1.75 4.49
C LEU A 82 13.69 0.34 4.22
N ASN A 83 14.83 0.24 3.53
CA ASN A 83 15.48 -1.04 3.18
C ASN A 83 14.56 -2.03 2.45
N PHE A 84 13.75 -1.52 1.52
CA PHE A 84 12.86 -2.36 0.71
C PHE A 84 13.65 -3.41 -0.10
N PRO A 85 13.20 -4.68 -0.14
CA PRO A 85 13.92 -5.81 -0.76
C PRO A 85 13.86 -5.79 -2.30
N MET A 86 14.40 -4.73 -2.91
CA MET A 86 14.43 -4.56 -4.36
C MET A 86 15.55 -5.37 -5.01
N ILE A 87 15.21 -6.13 -6.05
CA ILE A 87 16.15 -6.94 -6.83
C ILE A 87 16.24 -6.37 -8.24
N SER A 88 17.46 -6.20 -8.75
CA SER A 88 17.68 -5.83 -10.16
C SER A 88 17.94 -7.09 -10.99
N LYS A 89 17.03 -7.42 -11.91
CA LYS A 89 17.19 -8.53 -12.85
C LYS A 89 17.52 -8.03 -14.25
N LYS A 90 18.52 -8.63 -14.90
CA LYS A 90 18.84 -8.36 -16.30
C LYS A 90 17.97 -9.21 -17.22
N VAL A 91 17.23 -8.55 -18.11
CA VAL A 91 16.35 -9.19 -19.09
C VAL A 91 16.81 -8.75 -20.47
N SER A 92 17.54 -9.64 -21.16
CA SER A 92 18.22 -9.31 -22.42
C SER A 92 19.15 -8.09 -22.24
N LYS A 93 18.86 -6.96 -22.92
CA LYS A 93 19.63 -5.72 -22.84
C LYS A 93 19.19 -4.76 -21.72
N MET A 94 18.04 -5.01 -21.10
CA MET A 94 17.45 -4.12 -20.10
C MET A 94 17.68 -4.63 -18.67
N LYS A 95 17.66 -3.71 -17.69
CA LYS A 95 17.56 -4.04 -16.27
C LYS A 95 16.15 -3.72 -15.80
N ILE A 96 15.53 -4.65 -15.12
CA ILE A 96 14.18 -4.52 -14.56
C ILE A 96 14.30 -4.67 -13.04
N GLU A 97 13.63 -3.78 -12.32
CA GLU A 97 13.51 -3.83 -10.87
C GLU A 97 12.28 -4.63 -10.48
N VAL A 98 12.51 -5.69 -9.72
CA VAL A 98 11.49 -6.63 -9.27
C VAL A 98 11.61 -6.86 -7.78
N VAL A 99 10.55 -7.39 -7.19
CA VAL A 99 10.51 -7.80 -5.79
C VAL A 99 9.83 -9.15 -5.71
N ASP A 100 10.33 -10.00 -4.81
CA ASP A 100 9.70 -11.27 -4.46
C ASP A 100 8.45 -10.99 -3.60
N ILE A 101 7.33 -11.64 -3.90
CA ILE A 101 6.06 -11.36 -3.22
C ILE A 101 6.12 -11.73 -1.72
N GLU A 102 6.81 -12.82 -1.35
CA GLU A 102 6.93 -13.23 0.05
C GLU A 102 7.82 -12.26 0.83
N GLU A 103 8.95 -11.84 0.24
CA GLU A 103 9.83 -10.84 0.84
C GLU A 103 9.13 -9.46 0.95
N PHE A 104 8.30 -9.11 -0.03
CA PHE A 104 7.44 -7.94 0.07
C PHE A 104 6.53 -8.01 1.31
N TRP A 105 5.85 -9.15 1.55
CA TRP A 105 4.96 -9.28 2.69
C TRP A 105 5.69 -9.21 4.03
N LYS A 106 6.87 -9.84 4.15
CA LYS A 106 7.72 -9.74 5.35
C LYS A 106 8.14 -8.30 5.63
N TRP A 107 8.50 -7.56 4.59
CA TRP A 107 8.85 -6.14 4.70
C TRP A 107 7.63 -5.29 5.05
N ALA A 108 6.49 -5.54 4.40
CA ALA A 108 5.24 -4.80 4.60
C ALA A 108 4.71 -4.95 6.03
N GLU A 109 4.87 -6.12 6.64
CA GLU A 109 4.46 -6.37 8.02
C GLU A 109 5.25 -5.53 9.03
N LYS A 110 6.54 -5.28 8.78
CA LYS A 110 7.37 -4.40 9.61
C LYS A 110 7.09 -2.91 9.38
N ASN A 111 6.53 -2.57 8.21
CA ASN A 111 6.32 -1.19 7.76
C ASN A 111 4.83 -0.89 7.53
N LYS A 112 3.93 -1.46 8.36
CA LYS A 112 2.46 -1.32 8.19
C LYS A 112 1.99 0.13 8.16
N SER A 113 2.62 1.01 8.93
CA SER A 113 2.29 2.45 8.98
C SER A 113 2.60 3.17 7.67
N GLU A 114 3.59 2.68 6.91
CA GLU A 114 4.10 3.32 5.71
C GLU A 114 3.27 2.99 4.46
N LEU A 115 2.41 1.99 4.57
CA LEU A 115 1.57 1.47 3.50
C LEU A 115 0.10 1.87 3.71
N ASN A 116 -0.57 2.06 2.58
CA ASN A 116 -2.00 2.33 2.52
C ASN A 116 -2.67 1.22 1.72
N PHE A 117 -3.52 0.44 2.39
CA PHE A 117 -4.28 -0.65 1.80
C PHE A 117 -5.74 -0.29 1.54
N ALA A 118 -6.17 0.97 1.73
CA ALA A 118 -7.58 1.37 1.59
C ALA A 118 -8.18 0.98 0.23
N ASN A 119 -7.39 1.17 -0.84
CA ASN A 119 -7.76 0.88 -2.23
C ASN A 119 -7.07 -0.40 -2.77
N PHE A 120 -6.51 -1.24 -1.90
CA PHE A 120 -5.87 -2.48 -2.29
C PHE A 120 -6.90 -3.61 -2.40
N ASN A 121 -7.13 -4.08 -3.62
CA ASN A 121 -8.07 -5.16 -3.89
C ASN A 121 -7.54 -6.51 -3.36
N GLU A 122 -8.43 -7.29 -2.76
CA GLU A 122 -8.10 -8.60 -2.19
C GLU A 122 -7.65 -9.60 -3.26
N GLY A 123 -6.55 -10.30 -3.01
CA GLY A 123 -6.01 -11.37 -3.85
C GLY A 123 -5.20 -10.91 -5.07
N VAL A 124 -5.03 -9.60 -5.29
CA VAL A 124 -4.30 -9.09 -6.48
C VAL A 124 -2.83 -9.55 -6.53
N LEU A 125 -2.21 -9.72 -5.37
CA LEU A 125 -0.83 -10.21 -5.24
C LEU A 125 -0.75 -11.72 -4.91
N GLY A 126 -1.85 -12.46 -5.11
CA GLY A 126 -1.94 -13.87 -4.75
C GLY A 126 -2.29 -14.07 -3.27
N LYS A 127 -1.64 -15.05 -2.62
CA LYS A 127 -1.95 -15.41 -1.22
C LYS A 127 -1.51 -14.28 -0.28
N GLU A 128 -2.45 -13.78 0.50
CA GLU A 128 -2.23 -12.70 1.47
C GLU A 128 -1.99 -13.25 2.89
N PRO A 129 -1.11 -12.62 3.69
CA PRO A 129 -1.06 -12.82 5.12
C PRO A 129 -2.35 -12.40 5.84
N ASN A 130 -2.69 -13.06 6.95
CA ASN A 130 -3.94 -12.82 7.70
C ASN A 130 -4.11 -11.35 8.15
N TRP A 131 -3.00 -10.67 8.49
CA TRP A 131 -3.03 -9.29 8.98
C TRP A 131 -3.48 -8.29 7.89
N VAL A 132 -3.31 -8.61 6.61
CA VAL A 132 -3.61 -7.69 5.50
C VAL A 132 -5.10 -7.36 5.45
N LYS A 133 -5.96 -8.35 5.70
CA LYS A 133 -7.40 -8.15 5.71
C LYS A 133 -7.84 -7.20 6.82
N GLU A 134 -7.25 -7.33 8.01
CA GLU A 134 -7.49 -6.42 9.13
C GLU A 134 -6.99 -5.01 8.82
N LYS A 135 -5.77 -4.89 8.30
CA LYS A 135 -5.15 -3.63 7.90
C LYS A 135 -5.95 -2.90 6.82
N ARG A 136 -6.44 -3.62 5.80
CA ARG A 136 -7.28 -3.08 4.72
C ARG A 136 -8.54 -2.43 5.29
N LYS A 137 -9.24 -3.14 6.17
CA LYS A 137 -10.44 -2.62 6.84
C LYS A 137 -10.14 -1.36 7.66
N SER A 138 -9.01 -1.34 8.39
CA SER A 138 -8.64 -0.17 9.18
C SER A 138 -8.29 1.04 8.32
N ASP A 139 -7.58 0.85 7.20
CA ASP A 139 -7.26 1.94 6.28
C ASP A 139 -8.49 2.52 5.58
N GLN A 140 -9.51 1.70 5.31
CA GLN A 140 -10.77 2.15 4.72
C GLN A 140 -11.58 3.06 5.66
N ILE A 141 -11.34 3.01 6.98
CA ILE A 141 -12.00 3.91 7.94
C ILE A 141 -11.56 5.35 7.72
N ASN A 142 -10.29 5.58 7.33
CA ASN A 142 -9.75 6.92 7.20
C ASN A 142 -10.08 7.54 5.82
N PRO A 143 -10.89 8.62 5.75
CA PRO A 143 -11.23 9.27 4.49
C PRO A 143 -10.02 9.77 3.69
N ALA A 144 -8.96 10.18 4.38
CA ALA A 144 -7.73 10.65 3.74
C ALA A 144 -6.94 9.54 3.05
N LYS A 145 -7.11 8.28 3.48
CA LYS A 145 -6.49 7.12 2.84
C LYS A 145 -7.30 6.59 1.66
N VAL A 146 -8.63 6.65 1.76
CA VAL A 146 -9.55 6.26 0.68
C VAL A 146 -9.44 7.25 -0.48
N ASN A 147 -9.54 8.55 -0.20
CA ASN A 147 -9.51 9.60 -1.23
C ASN A 147 -8.36 10.60 -1.00
N VAL A 148 -7.14 10.13 -1.27
CA VAL A 148 -5.89 10.89 -1.07
C VAL A 148 -5.84 12.20 -1.88
N LYS A 149 -6.60 12.30 -2.97
CA LYS A 149 -6.62 13.47 -3.87
C LYS A 149 -7.84 14.37 -3.69
N LYS A 150 -8.68 14.13 -2.66
CA LYS A 150 -9.90 14.91 -2.42
C LYS A 150 -9.56 16.39 -2.20
N ARG A 151 -9.99 17.27 -3.11
CA ARG A 151 -9.83 18.73 -2.99
C ARG A 151 -11.01 19.34 -2.25
N TRP A 152 -10.80 20.45 -1.55
CA TRP A 152 -11.88 21.23 -0.95
C TRP A 152 -12.66 21.96 -2.03
N THR A 153 -13.99 21.86 -1.98
CA THR A 153 -14.86 22.66 -2.85
C THR A 153 -15.37 23.90 -2.13
N LYS A 154 -15.87 24.90 -2.87
CA LYS A 154 -16.44 26.11 -2.26
C LYS A 154 -17.65 25.77 -1.42
N GLU A 155 -18.43 24.77 -1.81
CA GLU A 155 -19.60 24.28 -1.09
C GLU A 155 -19.19 23.61 0.22
N GLU A 156 -18.13 22.77 0.20
CA GLU A 156 -17.57 22.19 1.43
C GLU A 156 -17.07 23.29 2.37
N ASP A 157 -16.39 24.32 1.86
CA ASP A 157 -15.91 25.45 2.66
C ASP A 157 -17.06 26.25 3.28
N ASN A 158 -18.10 26.57 2.49
CA ASN A 158 -19.28 27.28 2.96
C ASN A 158 -20.00 26.50 4.06
N LEU A 159 -20.15 25.18 3.87
CA LEU A 159 -20.77 24.29 4.84
C LEU A 159 -19.94 24.20 6.13
N LEU A 160 -18.62 24.09 6.01
CA LEU A 160 -17.70 24.10 7.14
C LEU A 160 -17.83 25.40 7.94
N ILE A 161 -17.79 26.55 7.26
CA ILE A 161 -17.93 27.86 7.91
C ILE A 161 -19.28 27.98 8.62
N ALA A 162 -20.37 27.57 7.97
CA ALA A 162 -21.71 27.62 8.55
C ALA A 162 -21.83 26.76 9.82
N LYS A 163 -21.31 25.52 9.79
CA LYS A 163 -21.30 24.60 10.94
C LYS A 163 -20.48 25.11 12.11
N VAL A 164 -19.32 25.72 11.84
CA VAL A 164 -18.50 26.27 12.92
C VAL A 164 -19.10 27.56 13.48
N LYS A 165 -19.73 28.38 12.63
CA LYS A 165 -20.42 29.60 13.05
C LYS A 165 -21.65 29.34 13.91
N SER A 166 -22.35 28.20 13.73
CA SER A 166 -23.49 27.84 14.57
C SER A 166 -23.11 27.50 16.01
N ASN A 167 -21.82 27.25 16.28
CA ASN A 167 -21.31 26.89 17.60
C ASN A 167 -22.06 25.70 18.23
N THR A 168 -22.42 24.70 17.42
CA THR A 168 -23.12 23.47 17.84
C THR A 168 -22.35 22.19 17.53
N TYR A 169 -21.35 22.27 16.65
CA TYR A 169 -20.65 21.10 16.11
C TYR A 169 -19.27 20.90 16.75
N THR A 170 -18.93 19.65 17.04
CA THR A 170 -17.56 19.24 17.39
C THR A 170 -16.76 18.86 16.13
N TYR A 171 -15.44 18.75 16.24
CA TYR A 171 -14.60 18.26 15.14
C TYR A 171 -15.03 16.89 14.61
N LYS A 172 -15.46 15.99 15.50
CA LYS A 172 -15.89 14.64 15.15
C LYS A 172 -17.15 14.66 14.28
N MET A 173 -18.15 15.47 14.65
CA MET A 173 -19.38 15.61 13.87
C MET A 173 -19.10 16.18 12.48
N ILE A 174 -18.26 17.22 12.38
CA ILE A 174 -17.89 17.81 11.09
C ILE A 174 -17.08 16.81 10.24
N SER A 175 -16.22 16.01 10.89
CA SER A 175 -15.43 14.95 10.26
C SER A 175 -16.30 13.86 9.63
N GLU A 176 -17.39 13.47 10.31
CA GLU A 176 -18.41 12.56 9.79
C GLU A 176 -19.17 13.19 8.62
N ASP A 177 -19.71 14.40 8.80
CA ASP A 177 -20.53 15.08 7.81
C ASP A 177 -19.78 15.39 6.49
N LEU A 178 -18.54 15.88 6.60
CA LEU A 178 -17.73 16.25 5.43
C LEU A 178 -16.90 15.09 4.88
N PHE A 179 -16.89 13.95 5.58
CA PHE A 179 -16.02 12.82 5.28
C PHE A 179 -14.55 13.27 5.12
N ARG A 180 -14.04 13.94 6.15
CA ARG A 180 -12.67 14.51 6.23
C ARG A 180 -12.08 14.23 7.59
N THR A 181 -10.77 14.10 7.68
CA THR A 181 -10.10 13.96 8.98
C THR A 181 -10.20 15.26 9.80
N GLU A 182 -10.17 15.12 11.12
CA GLU A 182 -10.24 16.26 12.04
C GLU A 182 -9.06 17.22 11.84
N SER A 183 -7.86 16.68 11.62
CA SER A 183 -6.67 17.48 11.29
C SER A 183 -6.81 18.24 9.98
N ALA A 184 -7.46 17.66 8.96
CA ALA A 184 -7.72 18.35 7.70
C ALA A 184 -8.71 19.50 7.88
N ILE A 185 -9.76 19.31 8.70
CA ILE A 185 -10.71 20.35 9.06
C ILE A 185 -10.01 21.49 9.81
N LYS A 186 -9.22 21.16 10.85
CA LYS A 186 -8.44 22.14 11.61
C LYS A 186 -7.52 22.96 10.70
N ARG A 187 -6.79 22.31 9.80
CA ARG A 187 -5.92 23.00 8.84
C ARG A 187 -6.72 23.87 7.89
N ARG A 188 -7.85 23.38 7.37
CA ARG A 188 -8.70 24.14 6.44
C ARG A 188 -9.27 25.41 7.08
N LEU A 189 -9.73 25.34 8.33
CA LEU A 189 -10.19 26.52 9.07
C LEU A 189 -9.09 27.58 9.22
N MET A 190 -7.84 27.15 9.41
CA MET A 190 -6.68 28.05 9.43
C MET A 190 -6.39 28.64 8.05
N ASP A 191 -6.43 27.83 6.99
CA ASP A 191 -6.23 28.29 5.60
C ASP A 191 -7.27 29.36 5.19
N LEU A 192 -8.51 29.17 5.61
CA LEU A 192 -9.63 30.09 5.34
C LEU A 192 -9.68 31.29 6.30
N ASN A 193 -8.75 31.36 7.27
CA ASN A 193 -8.71 32.40 8.31
C ASN A 193 -10.05 32.60 9.03
N VAL A 194 -10.77 31.51 9.31
CA VAL A 194 -12.05 31.55 10.01
C VAL A 194 -11.78 31.89 11.49
N PRO A 195 -12.50 32.83 12.11
CA PRO A 195 -12.26 33.21 13.51
C PRO A 195 -12.86 32.21 14.51
N TYR A 196 -13.90 31.46 14.10
CA TYR A 196 -14.63 30.51 14.94
C TYR A 196 -13.97 29.12 14.97
N ARG A 197 -14.20 28.34 16.03
CA ARG A 197 -13.71 26.96 16.16
C ARG A 197 -14.84 26.01 16.59
N PRO A 198 -14.81 24.74 16.16
CA PRO A 198 -15.74 23.72 16.66
C PRO A 198 -15.67 23.62 18.18
N ILE A 199 -16.78 23.24 18.81
CA ILE A 199 -16.83 23.04 20.26
C ILE A 199 -15.85 21.91 20.64
N PRO A 200 -15.01 22.10 21.68
CA PRO A 200 -14.16 21.04 22.17
C PRO A 200 -15.02 19.89 22.72
N GLU A 201 -14.60 18.66 22.47
CA GLU A 201 -15.15 17.53 23.20
C GLU A 201 -14.79 17.67 24.68
N GLY A 202 -15.69 17.22 25.57
CA GLY A 202 -15.47 17.27 27.00
C GLY A 202 -14.17 16.55 27.39
N TRP A 203 -13.43 17.13 28.35
CA TRP A 203 -12.20 16.51 28.82
C TRP A 203 -12.50 15.12 29.41
N LYS A 204 -11.80 14.12 28.92
CA LYS A 204 -11.88 12.72 29.37
C LYS A 204 -10.46 12.23 29.65
N PRO A 205 -10.09 11.86 30.88
CA PRO A 205 -8.77 11.28 31.15
C PRO A 205 -8.65 9.92 30.45
N TRP A 206 -7.44 9.51 30.09
CA TRP A 206 -7.17 8.18 29.55
C TRP A 206 -7.18 7.16 30.68
N SER A 207 -7.95 6.07 30.55
CA SER A 207 -7.76 4.92 31.41
C SER A 207 -6.60 4.06 30.90
N GLU A 208 -5.99 3.30 31.81
CA GLU A 208 -4.90 2.37 31.46
C GLU A 208 -5.34 1.33 30.42
N GLU A 209 -6.57 0.80 30.53
CA GLU A 209 -7.14 -0.12 29.55
C GLU A 209 -7.29 0.51 28.16
N GLU A 210 -7.77 1.75 28.09
CA GLU A 210 -7.98 2.48 26.83
C GLU A 210 -6.63 2.79 26.17
N GLU A 211 -5.63 3.17 26.96
CA GLU A 211 -4.27 3.42 26.53
C GLU A 211 -3.59 2.16 25.99
N ASN A 212 -3.62 1.06 26.74
CA ASN A 212 -3.07 -0.24 26.30
C ASN A 212 -3.74 -0.71 25.01
N LYS A 213 -5.06 -0.50 24.88
CA LYS A 213 -5.78 -0.82 23.65
C LYS A 213 -5.34 0.06 22.47
N ALA A 214 -5.07 1.35 22.68
CA ALA A 214 -4.56 2.24 21.64
C ALA A 214 -3.17 1.82 21.15
N ILE A 215 -2.26 1.48 22.07
CA ILE A 215 -0.91 1.00 21.77
C ILE A 215 -0.98 -0.29 20.94
N MET A 216 -1.76 -1.28 21.40
CA MET A 216 -1.95 -2.55 20.70
C MET A 216 -2.51 -2.36 19.29
N LEU A 217 -3.51 -1.48 19.11
CA LEU A 217 -4.04 -1.18 17.77
C LEU A 217 -2.99 -0.50 16.88
N ARG A 218 -2.14 0.37 17.44
CA ARG A 218 -1.07 1.03 16.70
C ARG A 218 -0.02 0.03 16.22
N GLU A 219 0.39 -0.92 17.06
CA GLU A 219 1.30 -2.02 16.69
C GLU A 219 0.72 -2.91 15.59
N LYS A 220 -0.60 -3.13 15.61
CA LYS A 220 -1.31 -3.81 14.51
C LYS A 220 -1.36 -3.00 13.21
N GLY A 221 -0.94 -1.73 13.22
CA GLY A 221 -0.87 -0.86 12.05
C GLY A 221 -2.12 -0.01 11.82
N TYR A 222 -2.99 0.14 12.83
CA TYR A 222 -4.08 1.11 12.76
C TYR A 222 -3.52 2.54 12.86
N ASP A 223 -4.11 3.48 12.12
CA ASP A 223 -3.73 4.88 12.23
C ASP A 223 -4.50 5.59 13.36
N CYS A 224 -4.02 6.77 13.78
CA CYS A 224 -4.65 7.53 14.87
C CYS A 224 -6.13 7.83 14.60
N PHE A 225 -6.51 8.00 13.33
CA PHE A 225 -7.90 8.27 12.96
C PHE A 225 -8.78 7.04 13.22
N ALA A 226 -8.40 5.87 12.71
CA ALA A 226 -9.13 4.63 12.93
C ALA A 226 -9.17 4.26 14.43
N ILE A 227 -8.06 4.44 15.15
CA ILE A 227 -8.00 4.21 16.60
C ILE A 227 -8.97 5.16 17.32
N GLY A 228 -9.00 6.44 16.96
CA GLY A 228 -9.95 7.41 17.53
C GLY A 228 -11.39 7.00 17.32
N ARG A 229 -11.74 6.53 16.11
CA ARG A 229 -13.07 5.98 15.81
C ARG A 229 -13.43 4.79 16.68
N ILE A 230 -12.48 3.87 16.91
CA ILE A 230 -12.70 2.66 17.73
C ILE A 230 -12.86 3.00 19.21
N LEU A 231 -12.08 3.96 19.73
CA LEU A 231 -12.08 4.34 21.15
C LEU A 231 -13.10 5.43 21.48
N GLY A 232 -13.78 6.00 20.50
CA GLY A 232 -14.66 7.15 20.68
C GLY A 232 -13.90 8.41 21.08
N ARG A 233 -12.66 8.56 20.60
CA ARG A 233 -11.76 9.70 20.83
C ARG A 233 -11.54 10.46 19.54
N THR A 234 -11.17 11.73 19.65
CA THR A 234 -10.65 12.50 18.51
C THR A 234 -9.33 11.91 18.02
N GLN A 235 -9.10 11.96 16.70
CA GLN A 235 -7.83 11.58 16.08
C GLN A 235 -6.66 12.31 16.74
N MET A 236 -6.84 13.60 17.04
CA MET A 236 -5.79 14.43 17.63
C MET A 236 -5.43 13.97 19.05
N SER A 237 -6.43 13.63 19.88
CA SER A 237 -6.16 13.13 21.23
C SER A 237 -5.40 11.81 21.21
N VAL A 238 -5.70 10.92 20.25
CA VAL A 238 -4.96 9.67 20.05
C VAL A 238 -3.53 9.94 19.57
N ASP A 239 -3.34 10.88 18.64
CA ASP A 239 -2.02 11.26 18.15
C ASP A 239 -1.13 11.80 19.27
N ASP A 240 -1.66 12.71 20.08
CA ASP A 240 -0.94 13.28 21.22
C ASP A 240 -0.57 12.21 22.25
N LYS A 241 -1.49 11.26 22.52
CA LYS A 241 -1.25 10.18 23.48
C LYS A 241 -0.22 9.17 22.99
N LEU A 242 -0.24 8.80 21.71
CA LEU A 242 0.66 7.78 21.15
C LEU A 242 2.06 8.33 20.83
N ARG A 243 2.23 9.65 20.74
CA ARG A 243 3.52 10.30 20.45
C ARG A 243 4.63 9.98 21.46
N SER A 244 4.28 9.64 22.71
CA SER A 244 5.27 9.23 23.70
C SER A 244 5.78 7.80 23.53
N TYR A 245 5.18 7.00 22.65
CA TYR A 245 5.44 5.57 22.51
C TYR A 245 6.12 5.18 21.19
N PHE A 246 5.95 5.97 20.12
CA PHE A 246 6.43 5.68 18.77
C PHE A 246 7.07 6.91 18.13
#